data_AF-A0A7K2BY57-F1
#
_entry.id   AF-A0A7K2BY57-F1
#
_cell.length_a   1.000
_cell.length_b   1.000
_cell.length_c   1.000
_cell.angle_alpha   90.00
_cell.angle_beta   90.00
_cell.angle_gamma   90.00
#
_symmetry.space_group_name_H-M   'P 1'
#
loop_
_entity.id
_entity.type
_entity.pdbx_description
1 polymer ?
#
loop_
_entity_poly.entity_id
_entity_poly.type
_entity_poly.pdbx_seq_one_letter_code
_entity_poly.pdbx_strand_id
1 'polypeptide(L)'
;MLRAILLIFLTFGLTATSFGQDWKFLVEGDDLSEWERLGGEATYTASNGEVIGTTVANTPNTFLATKRPYGDFALNLEVRVDPAINSGIQIRSESKPDYLNGRVHGYQIEIDPSARAWSGGVYDEARRGWLYPLSANEDCRVAFNPNGWNHYYIEAIGPSIRTWVNDVACA
;
A
#
# COMPACT_ATOMS: atom_id res chain seq x y z
N MET A 1 -44.68 -51.21 33.45
CA MET A 1 -44.84 -49.94 32.71
C MET A 1 -43.44 -49.44 32.38
N LEU A 2 -42.97 -49.62 31.14
CA LEU A 2 -41.63 -49.22 30.71
C LEU A 2 -41.73 -47.81 30.12
N ARG A 3 -41.04 -46.82 30.71
CA ARG A 3 -40.97 -45.44 30.19
C ARG A 3 -39.69 -45.31 29.36
N ALA A 4 -39.83 -45.17 28.05
CA ALA A 4 -38.74 -44.82 27.15
C ALA A 4 -38.50 -43.30 27.20
N ILE A 5 -37.26 -42.87 27.46
CA ILE A 5 -36.85 -41.46 27.38
C ILE A 5 -36.15 -41.29 26.03
N LEU A 6 -36.75 -40.49 25.15
CA LEU A 6 -36.17 -40.12 23.86
C LEU A 6 -35.33 -38.85 24.06
N LEU A 7 -34.00 -38.97 23.94
CA LEU A 7 -33.08 -37.83 23.89
C LEU A 7 -32.87 -37.43 22.43
N ILE A 8 -33.42 -36.28 22.04
CA ILE A 8 -33.17 -35.66 20.75
C ILE A 8 -31.95 -34.74 20.91
N PHE A 9 -30.82 -35.15 20.32
CA PHE A 9 -29.66 -34.27 20.16
C PHE A 9 -29.89 -33.38 18.94
N LEU A 10 -30.18 -32.11 19.17
CA LEU A 10 -30.26 -31.10 18.12
C LEU A 10 -28.84 -30.59 17.83
N THR A 11 -28.20 -31.11 16.78
CA THR A 11 -26.91 -30.58 16.30
C THR A 11 -27.14 -29.28 15.55
N PHE A 12 -26.85 -28.16 16.19
CA PHE A 12 -26.80 -26.85 15.55
C PHE A 12 -25.53 -26.78 14.70
N GLY A 13 -25.65 -26.98 13.39
CA GLY A 13 -24.55 -26.80 12.45
C GLY A 13 -24.23 -25.31 12.32
N LEU A 14 -23.19 -24.84 13.00
CA LEU A 14 -22.62 -23.52 12.76
C LEU A 14 -21.90 -23.58 11.40
N THR A 15 -22.58 -23.17 10.33
CA THR A 15 -21.89 -22.86 9.07
C THR A 15 -21.13 -21.56 9.28
N ALA A 16 -19.83 -21.66 9.58
CA ALA A 16 -18.93 -20.53 9.48
C ALA A 16 -18.86 -20.13 8.00
N THR A 17 -19.60 -19.09 7.63
CA THR A 17 -19.38 -18.43 6.34
C THR A 17 -18.02 -17.75 6.41
N SER A 18 -17.03 -18.37 5.75
CA SER A 18 -15.80 -17.69 5.37
C SER A 18 -16.20 -16.47 4.53
N PHE A 19 -16.13 -15.27 5.10
CA PHE A 19 -16.11 -14.04 4.32
C PHE A 19 -14.76 -14.00 3.63
N GLY A 20 -14.67 -14.63 2.45
CA GLY A 20 -13.50 -14.50 1.58
C GLY A 20 -13.33 -13.02 1.24
N GLN A 21 -12.18 -12.46 1.55
CA GLN A 21 -11.79 -11.14 1.06
C GLN A 21 -11.52 -11.29 -0.45
N ASP A 22 -12.33 -10.65 -1.28
CA ASP A 22 -12.16 -10.66 -2.74
C ASP A 22 -10.98 -9.74 -3.12
N TRP A 23 -9.77 -10.30 -3.10
CA TRP A 23 -8.57 -9.62 -3.58
C TRP A 23 -8.57 -9.48 -5.09
N LYS A 24 -8.25 -8.27 -5.57
CA LYS A 24 -8.03 -7.99 -6.99
C LYS A 24 -6.58 -7.59 -7.21
N PHE A 25 -5.91 -8.25 -8.17
CA PHE A 25 -4.60 -7.81 -8.62
C PHE A 25 -4.70 -6.46 -9.35
N LEU A 26 -3.82 -5.53 -8.99
CA LEU A 26 -3.69 -4.26 -9.71
C LEU A 26 -2.78 -4.38 -10.94
N VAL A 27 -1.94 -5.43 -11.00
CA VAL A 27 -1.07 -5.77 -12.12
C VAL A 27 -1.16 -7.27 -12.33
N GLU A 28 -1.54 -7.69 -13.54
CA GLU A 28 -1.61 -9.09 -13.94
C GLU A 28 -0.65 -9.31 -15.12
N GLY A 29 0.35 -10.17 -14.94
CA GLY A 29 1.38 -10.40 -15.95
C GLY A 29 2.18 -9.12 -16.26
N ASP A 30 2.11 -8.69 -17.51
CA ASP A 30 2.92 -7.60 -18.06
C ASP A 30 2.05 -6.38 -18.47
N ASP A 31 0.79 -6.34 -17.99
CA ASP A 31 -0.18 -5.32 -18.39
C ASP A 31 -0.21 -4.11 -17.43
N LEU A 32 0.12 -2.93 -17.97
CA LEU A 32 0.00 -1.63 -17.32
C LEU A 32 -1.06 -0.73 -17.98
N SER A 33 -1.99 -1.29 -18.75
CA SER A 33 -3.03 -0.54 -19.48
C SER A 33 -3.94 0.27 -18.58
N GLU A 34 -4.18 -0.18 -17.35
CA GLU A 34 -4.97 0.51 -16.32
C GLU A 34 -4.16 1.52 -15.49
N TRP A 35 -2.89 1.75 -15.88
CA TRP A 35 -1.98 2.68 -15.24
C TRP A 35 -1.58 3.81 -16.19
N GLU A 36 -1.17 4.93 -15.62
CA GLU A 36 -0.64 6.07 -16.34
C GLU A 36 0.59 6.64 -15.64
N ARG A 37 1.57 7.10 -16.42
CA ARG A 37 2.74 7.80 -15.90
C ARG A 37 2.43 9.28 -15.75
N LEU A 38 2.69 9.83 -14.57
CA LEU A 38 2.54 11.24 -14.24
C LEU A 38 3.87 11.82 -13.74
N GLY A 39 4.12 13.10 -14.01
CA GLY A 39 5.30 13.82 -13.50
C GLY A 39 6.55 13.68 -14.39
N GLY A 40 7.70 13.37 -13.78
CA GLY A 40 9.00 13.30 -14.46
C GLY A 40 9.17 12.10 -15.37
N GLU A 41 10.40 11.78 -15.80
CA GLU A 41 10.64 10.87 -16.94
C GLU A 41 11.06 9.43 -16.57
N ALA A 42 10.89 9.00 -15.32
CA ALA A 42 11.14 7.59 -14.96
C ALA A 42 10.27 6.63 -15.79
N THR A 43 10.83 5.47 -16.13
CA THR A 43 10.10 4.44 -16.89
C THR A 43 9.59 3.35 -15.98
N TYR A 44 8.51 2.69 -16.39
CA TYR A 44 7.93 1.54 -15.72
C TYR A 44 7.66 0.43 -16.73
N THR A 45 8.04 -0.78 -16.38
CA THR A 45 7.70 -1.99 -17.13
C THR A 45 7.12 -3.02 -16.17
N ALA A 46 6.17 -3.82 -16.63
CA ALA A 46 5.67 -4.97 -15.89
C ALA A 46 6.25 -6.26 -16.50
N SER A 47 6.68 -7.19 -15.66
CA SER A 47 7.07 -8.53 -16.08
C SER A 47 6.75 -9.54 -14.97
N ASN A 48 6.05 -10.62 -15.30
CA ASN A 48 5.71 -11.70 -14.36
C ASN A 48 4.99 -11.20 -13.09
N GLY A 49 4.16 -10.17 -13.19
CA GLY A 49 3.44 -9.59 -12.05
C GLY A 49 4.28 -8.62 -11.19
N GLU A 50 5.55 -8.37 -11.55
CA GLU A 50 6.38 -7.35 -10.91
C GLU A 50 6.41 -6.07 -11.75
N VAL A 51 6.28 -4.92 -11.09
CA VAL A 51 6.50 -3.60 -11.73
C VAL A 51 7.90 -3.11 -11.40
N ILE A 52 8.67 -2.83 -12.44
CA ILE A 52 10.05 -2.34 -12.34
C ILE A 52 10.06 -0.86 -12.75
N GLY A 53 10.30 0.01 -11.78
CA GLY A 53 10.54 1.44 -12.01
C GLY A 53 12.03 1.74 -12.18
N THR A 54 12.41 2.52 -13.20
CA THR A 54 13.79 2.95 -13.43
C THR A 54 13.88 4.47 -13.33
N THR A 55 14.57 4.96 -12.30
CA THR A 55 14.72 6.40 -12.02
C THR A 55 15.56 7.11 -13.08
N VAL A 56 15.21 8.35 -13.41
CA VAL A 56 15.99 9.23 -14.29
C VAL A 56 16.43 10.47 -13.50
N ALA A 57 17.75 10.67 -13.40
CA ALA A 57 18.33 11.80 -12.69
C ALA A 57 17.94 13.14 -13.34
N ASN A 58 17.91 14.20 -12.53
CA ASN A 58 17.59 15.58 -12.96
C ASN A 58 16.20 15.74 -13.58
N THR A 59 15.24 14.91 -13.18
CA THR A 59 13.82 15.06 -13.53
C THR A 59 12.98 15.17 -12.25
N PRO A 60 11.77 15.76 -12.30
CA PRO A 60 10.85 15.75 -11.17
C PRO A 60 10.46 14.31 -10.77
N ASN A 61 9.76 14.16 -9.63
CA ASN A 61 9.20 12.87 -9.23
C ASN A 61 8.29 12.31 -10.34
N THR A 62 8.41 11.02 -10.60
CA THR A 62 7.52 10.28 -11.51
C THR A 62 6.65 9.33 -10.70
N PHE A 63 5.40 9.20 -11.11
CA PHE A 63 4.41 8.34 -10.48
C PHE A 63 3.81 7.42 -11.54
N LEU A 64 3.68 6.14 -11.22
CA LEU A 64 2.81 5.23 -11.94
C LEU A 64 1.49 5.16 -11.17
N ALA A 65 0.45 5.80 -11.69
CA ALA A 65 -0.84 5.96 -11.04
C ALA A 65 -1.90 5.05 -11.68
N THR A 66 -2.79 4.48 -10.87
CA THR A 66 -3.96 3.79 -11.40
C THR A 66 -4.90 4.82 -12.03
N LYS A 67 -5.43 4.55 -13.24
CA LYS A 67 -6.42 5.42 -13.89
C LYS A 67 -7.74 5.50 -13.11
N ARG A 68 -8.05 4.43 -12.36
CA ARG A 68 -9.23 4.37 -11.50
C ARG A 68 -8.90 4.89 -10.09
N PRO A 69 -9.77 5.73 -9.49
CA PRO A 69 -9.64 6.11 -8.08
C PRO A 69 -10.18 5.02 -7.13
N TYR A 70 -9.60 4.94 -5.93
CA TYR A 70 -10.04 4.07 -4.84
C TYR A 70 -10.34 4.89 -3.58
N GLY A 71 -11.49 4.64 -2.96
CA GLY A 71 -11.92 5.26 -1.71
C GLY A 71 -11.51 4.41 -0.52
N ASP A 72 -12.42 3.54 -0.06
CA ASP A 72 -12.14 2.55 0.97
C ASP A 72 -11.49 1.31 0.37
N PHE A 73 -10.34 0.89 0.89
CA PHE A 73 -9.62 -0.29 0.41
C PHE A 73 -8.63 -0.82 1.46
N ALA A 74 -8.26 -2.08 1.27
CA ALA A 74 -7.02 -2.65 1.77
C ALA A 74 -6.10 -2.94 0.58
N LEU A 75 -4.82 -2.61 0.71
CA LEU A 75 -3.79 -2.82 -0.31
C LEU A 75 -2.70 -3.72 0.29
N ASN A 76 -2.32 -4.73 -0.47
CA ASN A 76 -1.31 -5.71 -0.10
C ASN A 76 -0.29 -5.78 -1.25
N LEU A 77 0.99 -5.54 -0.96
CA LEU A 77 2.05 -5.53 -1.95
C LEU A 77 3.41 -5.82 -1.31
N GLU A 78 4.36 -6.24 -2.14
CA GLU A 78 5.77 -6.31 -1.78
C GLU A 78 6.56 -5.27 -2.54
N VAL A 79 7.57 -4.68 -1.89
CA VAL A 79 8.46 -3.70 -2.49
C VAL A 79 9.91 -4.06 -2.22
N ARG A 80 10.76 -3.79 -3.21
CA ARG A 80 12.21 -3.76 -3.07
C ARG A 80 12.71 -2.50 -3.76
N VAL A 81 13.60 -1.78 -3.10
CA VAL A 81 14.13 -0.49 -3.55
C VAL A 81 15.64 -0.52 -3.51
N ASP A 82 16.29 0.19 -4.43
CA ASP A 82 17.73 0.44 -4.32
C ASP A 82 17.99 1.29 -3.05
N PRO A 83 18.95 0.93 -2.17
CA PRO A 83 19.22 1.69 -0.96
C PRO A 83 19.61 3.16 -1.18
N ALA A 84 20.02 3.53 -2.39
CA ALA A 84 20.38 4.90 -2.75
C ALA A 84 19.18 5.80 -3.09
N ILE A 85 17.97 5.24 -3.23
CA ILE A 85 16.78 6.00 -3.64
C ILE A 85 15.68 5.95 -2.59
N ASN A 86 14.97 7.06 -2.44
CA ASN A 86 13.72 7.13 -1.70
C ASN A 86 12.54 6.89 -2.66
N SER A 87 11.48 6.27 -2.16
CA SER A 87 10.26 6.01 -2.93
C SER A 87 9.03 6.12 -2.03
N GLY A 88 7.85 5.82 -2.56
CA GLY A 88 6.61 5.85 -1.79
C GLY A 88 5.43 5.29 -2.55
N ILE A 89 4.39 4.93 -1.79
CA ILE A 89 3.13 4.42 -2.31
C ILE A 89 2.08 5.51 -2.12
N GLN A 90 1.67 6.14 -3.22
CA GLN A 90 0.61 7.15 -3.21
C GLN A 90 -0.75 6.48 -2.94
N ILE A 91 -1.53 7.04 -2.01
CA ILE A 91 -2.90 6.59 -1.72
C ILE A 91 -3.86 7.78 -1.72
N ARG A 92 -5.02 7.61 -2.37
CA ARG A 92 -6.06 8.66 -2.49
C ARG A 92 -5.48 9.99 -2.99
N SER A 93 -4.43 9.93 -3.81
CA SER A 93 -3.75 11.10 -4.36
C SER A 93 -4.44 11.62 -5.60
N GLU A 94 -4.18 12.88 -5.92
CA GLU A 94 -4.80 13.61 -7.00
C GLU A 94 -3.71 14.23 -7.90
N SER A 95 -4.05 14.44 -9.17
CA SER A 95 -3.28 15.26 -10.10
C SER A 95 -4.28 16.09 -10.89
N LYS A 96 -4.37 17.38 -10.58
CA LYS A 96 -5.36 18.28 -11.18
C LYS A 96 -4.67 19.49 -11.81
N PRO A 97 -5.08 19.92 -13.01
CA PRO A 97 -4.47 21.07 -13.68
C PRO A 97 -4.50 22.36 -12.84
N ASP A 98 -5.54 22.54 -12.00
CA ASP A 98 -5.74 23.70 -11.14
C ASP A 98 -4.94 23.64 -9.82
N TYR A 99 -4.30 22.52 -9.49
CA TYR A 99 -3.42 22.38 -8.33
C TYR A 99 -1.97 22.20 -8.79
N LEU A 100 -1.13 23.22 -8.55
CA LEU A 100 0.30 23.21 -8.89
C LEU A 100 0.58 22.71 -10.32
N ASN A 101 -0.27 23.10 -11.28
CA ASN A 101 -0.17 22.72 -12.69
C ASN A 101 -0.10 21.20 -12.91
N GLY A 102 -0.94 20.42 -12.22
CA GLY A 102 -1.01 18.97 -12.38
C GLY A 102 0.00 18.18 -11.53
N ARG A 103 0.72 18.81 -10.60
CA ARG A 103 1.61 18.07 -9.70
C ARG A 103 0.82 17.06 -8.88
N VAL A 104 1.27 15.80 -8.87
CA VAL A 104 0.70 14.75 -8.01
C VAL A 104 0.84 15.18 -6.55
N HIS A 105 -0.26 15.08 -5.80
CA HIS A 105 -0.32 15.46 -4.39
C HIS A 105 -1.30 14.56 -3.64
N GLY A 106 -1.03 14.29 -2.36
CA GLY A 106 -1.86 13.40 -1.55
C GLY A 106 -1.07 12.61 -0.54
N TYR A 107 -1.70 11.61 0.06
CA TYR A 107 -1.05 10.78 1.07
C TYR A 107 -0.06 9.83 0.41
N GLN A 108 1.11 9.71 1.01
CA GLN A 108 2.20 8.83 0.62
C GLN A 108 2.54 7.94 1.80
N ILE A 109 2.56 6.63 1.57
CA ILE A 109 3.19 5.69 2.49
C ILE A 109 4.67 5.61 2.10
N GLU A 110 5.54 6.06 3.00
CA GLU A 110 6.96 6.25 2.71
C GLU A 110 7.68 4.92 2.50
N ILE A 111 8.65 4.90 1.58
CA ILE A 111 9.68 3.86 1.47
C ILE A 111 11.05 4.54 1.60
N ASP A 112 11.68 4.38 2.76
CA ASP A 112 12.89 5.08 3.16
C ASP A 112 13.97 4.10 3.63
N PRO A 113 14.88 3.68 2.72
CA PRO A 113 15.99 2.79 3.08
C PRO A 113 17.11 3.48 3.86
N SER A 114 17.03 4.80 4.10
CA SER A 114 18.07 5.55 4.80
C SER A 114 18.07 5.29 6.31
N ALA A 115 19.10 5.78 7.00
CA ALA A 115 19.19 5.71 8.47
C ALA A 115 18.06 6.46 9.20
N ARG A 116 17.31 7.34 8.52
CA ARG A 116 16.09 7.97 9.08
C ARG A 116 15.01 6.91 9.33
N ALA A 117 14.94 5.91 8.46
CA ALA A 117 14.13 4.70 8.59
C ALA A 117 12.64 4.97 8.83
N TRP A 118 12.03 5.84 8.03
CA TRP A 118 10.60 6.18 8.13
C TRP A 118 9.69 5.38 7.19
N SER A 119 10.17 4.25 6.66
CA SER A 119 9.37 3.30 5.87
C SER A 119 8.08 2.90 6.58
N GLY A 120 6.93 3.10 5.93
CA GLY A 120 5.61 2.89 6.52
C GLY A 120 4.98 4.13 7.16
N GLY A 121 5.73 5.22 7.35
CA GLY A 121 5.18 6.51 7.79
C GLY A 121 4.31 7.18 6.73
N VAL A 122 3.55 8.22 7.14
CA VAL A 122 2.63 8.95 6.26
C VAL A 122 3.15 10.36 5.98
N TYR A 123 3.44 10.64 4.72
CA TYR A 123 3.80 11.94 4.19
C TYR A 123 2.68 12.47 3.28
N ASP A 124 2.49 13.79 3.23
CA ASP A 124 1.46 14.43 2.41
C ASP A 124 2.11 15.19 1.25
N GLU A 125 2.41 14.44 0.19
CA GLU A 125 3.18 14.85 -0.98
C GLU A 125 2.60 16.13 -1.60
N ALA A 126 3.49 17.09 -1.82
CA ALA A 126 3.18 18.39 -2.41
C ALA A 126 2.00 19.14 -1.76
N ARG A 127 1.74 18.86 -0.47
CA ARG A 127 0.65 19.46 0.30
C ARG A 127 1.08 19.82 1.73
N ARG A 128 0.87 18.98 2.75
CA ARG A 128 1.16 19.31 4.18
C ARG A 128 2.50 18.81 4.70
N GLY A 129 3.22 17.96 3.98
CA GLY A 129 4.45 17.35 4.47
C GLY A 129 4.19 16.18 5.44
N TRP A 130 5.07 15.95 6.42
CA TRP A 130 4.97 14.81 7.34
C TRP A 130 3.72 14.87 8.21
N LEU A 131 2.85 13.87 8.10
CA LEU A 131 1.67 13.69 8.95
C LEU A 131 1.95 12.70 10.08
N TYR A 132 2.63 11.60 9.75
CA TYR A 132 3.02 10.58 10.70
C TYR A 132 4.46 10.12 10.42
N PRO A 133 5.47 10.89 10.86
CA PRO A 133 6.85 10.41 10.87
C PRO A 133 7.00 9.33 11.96
N LEU A 134 7.84 8.33 11.73
CA LEU A 134 8.06 7.23 12.68
C LEU A 134 9.02 7.61 13.82
N SER A 135 9.15 8.89 14.16
CA SER A 135 10.09 9.37 15.19
C SER A 135 9.83 8.76 16.57
N ALA A 136 8.58 8.41 16.87
CA ALA A 136 8.16 7.79 18.13
C ALA A 136 7.81 6.29 18.03
N ASN A 137 7.89 5.68 16.84
CA ASN A 137 7.57 4.26 16.63
C ASN A 137 8.86 3.49 16.28
N GLU A 138 9.64 3.17 17.31
CA GLU A 138 10.95 2.52 17.12
C GLU A 138 10.84 1.13 16.53
N ASP A 139 9.78 0.39 16.89
CA ASP A 139 9.52 -0.97 16.40
C ASP A 139 9.34 -0.97 14.87
N CYS A 140 8.56 -0.04 14.31
CA CYS A 140 8.42 0.03 12.86
C CYS A 140 9.68 0.58 12.17
N ARG A 141 10.46 1.48 12.80
CA ARG A 141 11.72 1.98 12.18
C ARG A 141 12.71 0.85 11.84
N VAL A 142 12.68 -0.26 12.59
CA VAL A 142 13.55 -1.41 12.32
C VAL A 142 12.88 -2.52 11.51
N ALA A 143 11.61 -2.35 11.12
CA ALA A 143 10.86 -3.37 10.39
C ALA A 143 11.28 -3.50 8.93
N PHE A 144 11.68 -2.40 8.29
CA PHE A 144 12.07 -2.38 6.89
C PHE A 144 13.46 -3.03 6.67
N ASN A 145 13.53 -3.98 5.73
CA ASN A 145 14.75 -4.59 5.25
C ASN A 145 15.28 -3.85 4.00
N PRO A 146 16.33 -3.02 4.12
CA PRO A 146 16.84 -2.25 2.98
C PRO A 146 17.51 -3.11 1.90
N ASN A 147 17.83 -4.37 2.19
CA ASN A 147 18.55 -5.26 1.28
C ASN A 147 17.64 -6.33 0.65
N GLY A 148 16.32 -6.23 0.79
CA GLY A 148 15.41 -7.28 0.36
C GLY A 148 13.99 -6.81 0.06
N TRP A 149 13.13 -7.78 -0.16
CA TRP A 149 11.70 -7.58 -0.30
C TRP A 149 11.07 -7.25 1.06
N ASN A 150 10.08 -6.37 1.01
CA ASN A 150 9.33 -5.91 2.18
C ASN A 150 7.85 -5.98 1.88
N HIS A 151 7.10 -6.63 2.74
CA HIS A 151 5.66 -6.66 2.68
C HIS A 151 5.09 -5.36 3.25
N TYR A 152 4.18 -4.73 2.51
CA TYR A 152 3.40 -3.59 2.94
C TYR A 152 1.93 -4.00 2.97
N TYR A 153 1.27 -3.68 4.08
CA TYR A 153 -0.17 -3.72 4.20
C TYR A 153 -0.68 -2.32 4.53
N ILE A 154 -1.65 -1.83 3.76
CA ILE A 154 -2.17 -0.48 3.90
C ILE A 154 -3.70 -0.57 3.90
N GLU A 155 -4.32 0.03 4.91
CA GLU A 155 -5.76 0.18 4.96
C GLU A 155 -6.13 1.65 4.94
N ALA A 156 -7.03 2.02 4.05
CA ALA A 156 -7.63 3.34 4.04
C ALA A 156 -9.15 3.15 4.12
N ILE A 157 -9.73 3.32 5.32
CA ILE A 157 -11.15 3.06 5.60
C ILE A 157 -11.78 4.29 6.27
N GLY A 158 -12.74 4.92 5.58
CA GLY A 158 -13.25 6.22 5.96
C GLY A 158 -12.10 7.23 6.10
N PRO A 159 -12.01 8.00 7.21
CA PRO A 159 -10.89 8.92 7.45
C PRO A 159 -9.62 8.25 7.98
N SER A 160 -9.66 6.94 8.32
CA SER A 160 -8.51 6.24 8.90
C SER A 160 -7.58 5.73 7.79
N ILE A 161 -6.29 5.98 7.97
CA ILE A 161 -5.19 5.37 7.21
C ILE A 161 -4.35 4.62 8.22
N ARG A 162 -4.08 3.33 7.96
CA ARG A 162 -3.23 2.48 8.78
C ARG A 162 -2.23 1.76 7.92
N THR A 163 -1.01 1.59 8.42
CA THR A 163 0.08 0.98 7.67
C THR A 163 0.84 -0.05 8.49
N TRP A 164 1.31 -1.08 7.80
CA TRP A 164 2.20 -2.10 8.34
C TRP A 164 3.32 -2.39 7.35
N VAL A 165 4.50 -2.65 7.89
CA VAL A 165 5.68 -3.11 7.14
C VAL A 165 6.17 -4.39 7.79
N ASN A 166 6.26 -5.48 7.02
CA ASN A 166 6.65 -6.81 7.51
C ASN A 166 5.91 -7.20 8.80
N ASP A 167 4.57 -7.08 8.77
CA ASP A 167 3.64 -7.33 9.89
C ASP A 167 3.77 -6.41 11.12
N VAL A 168 4.68 -5.42 11.10
CA VAL A 168 4.85 -4.44 12.18
C VAL A 168 3.98 -3.21 11.90
N ALA A 169 3.16 -2.81 12.88
CA ALA A 169 2.29 -1.63 12.77
C ALA A 169 3.10 -0.32 12.80
N CYS A 170 2.80 0.61 11.89
CA CYS A 170 3.61 1.80 11.64
C CYS A 170 2.85 3.10 11.92
N ALA A 171 1.80 3.40 11.16
CA ALA A 171 0.96 4.59 11.29
C ALA A 171 -0.53 4.22 11.41
#